data_AF-A0A2M8FES8-F1
#
_entry.id   AF-A0A2M8FES8-F1
#
_cell.length_a   1.000
_cell.length_b   1.000
_cell.length_c   1.000
_cell.angle_alpha   90.00
_cell.angle_beta   90.00
_cell.angle_gamma   90.00
#
_symmetry.space_group_name_H-M   'P 1'
#
loop_
_entity.id
_entity.type
_entity.pdbx_description
1 polymer ?
#
loop_
_entity_poly.entity_id
_entity_poly.type
_entity_poly.pdbx_seq_one_letter_code
_entity_poly.pdbx_strand_id
1 'polypeptide(L)'
;ELHKAGRHFKGKSPFTNEKTPSFFVSPERGMYYCFSTSQGGDIFRFIEVMEGVDFKGALKILAEKAGVELVPENPQKKTERDQLYAVLEQATQYFENKLASHGPARAYLENRSVTAETIKKWRIGYAPGPPEAGWRELRQHLNTAGYNDTLLLKAGLIKTTDVGKEPFDVFRDRVMFPLRDQNGKVVAFSGRILAKDTEAPKYVNSPETDLYHKSDLLYGYDMAKHSIRQLGFWLIVEGQFDVVMSHQAGYSNTVAVSGTALTTHHVQLLERLSNKVVLALDADKAGIAAMKRAADLMLRRGIDVKVAALPDGADPADMVQKDIKVYKNAVGHSVHVIEFLLTHLKNTITDERAFKLRAREEVIPFVTLIPNHIDQEHFEGVIATALGTTKDAVHFEVTRLLEESERQSISSKSVININTTSVTSPYNPTHRKDVTLLYLLAAVSVVSAEVRSVLEVEVDSITNSNIDDLIKSLPDSALDKIIFQLEESYEKSSPLIVYEELVHKLEQLRRLYLDEQLALLRSQLTENPEVSSEVLPKILELQKKKQLPPYTVDIFSKL
;
A
#
# COMPACT_ATOMS: atom_id res chain seq x y z
N GLU A 1 17.51 31.39 19.44
CA GLU A 1 18.62 31.37 18.47
C GLU A 1 18.79 29.96 17.91
N LEU A 2 19.15 29.87 16.63
CA LEU A 2 19.43 28.61 15.94
C LEU A 2 20.93 28.54 15.63
N HIS A 3 21.55 27.39 15.91
CA HIS A 3 22.94 27.10 15.62
C HIS A 3 23.04 25.97 14.62
N LYS A 4 24.00 26.05 13.70
CA LYS A 4 24.23 25.01 12.69
C LYS A 4 24.69 23.71 13.35
N ALA A 5 24.09 22.59 12.96
CA ALA A 5 24.41 21.25 13.41
C ALA A 5 24.34 20.30 12.20
N GLY A 6 25.46 20.20 11.46
CA GLY A 6 25.52 19.48 10.19
C GLY A 6 24.64 20.15 9.11
N ARG A 7 23.76 19.35 8.50
CA ARG A 7 22.77 19.79 7.48
C ARG A 7 21.53 20.47 8.08
N HIS A 8 21.40 20.48 9.41
CA HIS A 8 20.26 21.07 10.12
C HIS A 8 20.70 22.26 10.97
N PHE A 9 19.71 23.03 11.42
CA PHE A 9 19.88 24.00 12.48
C PHE A 9 19.21 23.47 13.75
N LYS A 10 19.81 23.71 14.91
CA LYS A 10 19.27 23.33 16.21
C LYS A 10 19.18 24.53 17.15
N GLY A 11 18.18 24.56 18.01
CA GLY A 11 17.98 25.60 19.01
C GLY A 11 17.10 25.12 20.15
N LYS A 12 16.87 26.00 21.12
CA LYS A 12 15.89 25.74 22.17
C LYS A 12 14.47 25.83 21.59
N SER A 13 13.59 25.00 22.12
CA SER A 13 12.16 25.02 21.85
C SER A 13 11.61 26.44 22.02
N PRO A 14 10.90 26.97 21.01
CA PRO A 14 10.15 28.21 21.17
C PRO A 14 8.81 27.98 21.88
N PHE A 15 8.40 26.72 22.08
CA PHE A 15 7.11 26.34 22.66
C PHE A 15 7.21 26.03 24.16
N THR A 16 8.40 25.72 24.66
CA THR A 16 8.63 25.32 26.06
C THR A 16 9.92 25.95 26.58
N ASN A 17 9.94 26.29 27.87
CA ASN A 17 11.13 26.86 28.48
C ASN A 17 12.10 25.73 28.90
N GLU A 18 13.06 25.42 28.03
CA GLU A 18 14.02 24.33 28.23
C GLU A 18 15.48 24.81 28.30
N LYS A 19 16.33 24.01 28.94
CA LYS A 19 17.77 24.30 29.05
C LYS A 19 18.58 23.71 27.90
N THR A 20 18.16 22.56 27.37
CA THR A 20 18.84 21.81 26.30
C THR A 20 18.13 22.00 24.95
N PRO A 21 18.85 22.28 23.84
CA PRO A 21 18.24 22.43 22.53
C PRO A 21 17.48 21.18 22.06
N SER A 22 16.17 21.31 21.84
CA SER A 22 15.31 20.25 21.29
C SER A 22 14.60 20.63 19.98
N PHE A 23 14.80 21.85 19.48
CA PHE A 23 14.17 22.35 18.26
C PHE A 23 15.11 22.26 17.08
N PHE A 24 14.70 21.57 16.02
CA PHE A 24 15.48 21.35 14.81
C PHE A 24 14.77 21.92 13.59
N VAL A 25 15.53 22.54 12.70
CA VAL A 25 15.06 23.05 11.41
C VAL A 25 15.90 22.42 10.31
N SER A 26 15.24 21.86 9.31
CA SER A 26 15.87 21.37 8.09
C SER A 26 15.58 22.33 6.94
N PRO A 27 16.55 23.17 6.53
CA PRO A 27 16.36 24.12 5.43
C PRO A 27 16.03 23.42 4.11
N GLU A 28 16.71 22.30 3.83
CA GLU A 28 16.54 21.52 2.60
C GLU A 28 15.14 20.91 2.50
N ARG A 29 14.56 20.48 3.63
CA ARG A 29 13.22 19.90 3.67
C ARG A 29 12.12 20.95 3.86
N GLY A 30 12.47 22.18 4.23
CA GLY A 30 11.51 23.24 4.55
C GLY A 30 10.68 22.97 5.83
N MET A 31 11.19 22.17 6.76
CA MET A 31 10.44 21.67 7.92
C MET A 31 11.15 21.95 9.25
N TYR A 32 10.37 22.03 10.33
CA TYR A 32 10.86 22.02 11.71
C TYR A 32 10.32 20.81 12.50
N TYR A 33 11.04 20.44 13.55
CA TYR A 33 10.59 19.48 14.54
C TYR A 33 11.12 19.84 15.94
N CYS A 34 10.25 19.77 16.94
CA CYS A 34 10.58 20.02 18.33
C CYS A 34 10.43 18.73 19.14
N PHE A 35 11.54 18.18 19.61
CA PHE A 35 11.55 16.92 20.35
C PHE A 35 10.93 17.03 21.74
N SER A 36 10.88 18.22 22.36
CA SER A 36 10.26 18.40 23.68
C SER A 36 8.73 18.41 23.66
N THR A 37 8.12 18.90 22.58
CA THR A 37 6.65 18.97 22.43
C THR A 37 6.10 17.99 21.40
N SER A 38 6.98 17.25 20.72
CA SER A 38 6.68 16.39 19.58
C SER A 38 5.96 17.12 18.42
N GLN A 39 6.05 18.46 18.38
CA GLN A 39 5.45 19.27 17.33
C GLN A 39 6.40 19.38 16.14
N GLY A 40 5.86 19.33 14.93
CA GLY A 40 6.62 19.54 13.70
C GLY A 40 5.70 19.89 12.55
N GLY A 41 6.28 20.47 11.50
CA GLY A 41 5.52 20.97 10.37
C GLY A 41 6.37 21.80 9.43
N ASP A 42 5.73 22.33 8.40
CA ASP A 42 6.34 23.28 7.48
C ASP A 42 6.39 24.69 8.10
N ILE A 43 6.86 25.64 7.32
CA ILE A 43 6.92 27.05 7.71
C ILE A 43 5.55 27.64 8.07
N PHE A 44 4.47 27.19 7.43
CA PHE A 44 3.11 27.68 7.71
C PHE A 44 2.66 27.18 9.07
N ARG A 45 2.80 25.87 9.31
CA ARG A 45 2.46 25.25 10.59
C ARG A 45 3.27 25.82 11.74
N PHE A 46 4.50 26.24 11.51
CA PHE A 46 5.32 26.92 12.52
C PHE A 46 4.66 28.24 12.94
N ILE A 47 4.26 29.07 11.97
CA ILE A 47 3.65 30.38 12.23
C ILE A 47 2.24 30.23 12.83
N GLU A 48 1.43 29.28 12.39
CA GLU A 48 0.13 28.97 12.99
C GLU A 48 0.24 28.76 14.50
N VAL A 49 1.22 27.95 14.92
CA VAL A 49 1.42 27.60 16.32
C VAL A 49 2.07 28.75 17.10
N MET A 50 3.06 29.42 16.51
CA MET A 50 3.78 30.52 17.16
C MET A 50 2.92 31.76 17.39
N GLU A 51 2.08 32.11 16.40
CA GLU A 51 1.26 33.33 16.42
C GLU A 51 -0.20 33.05 16.82
N GLY A 52 -0.56 31.77 17.00
CA GLY A 52 -1.93 31.36 17.37
C GLY A 52 -2.97 31.67 16.29
N VAL A 53 -2.58 31.56 15.01
CA VAL A 53 -3.43 31.89 13.85
C VAL A 53 -3.77 30.66 13.03
N ASP A 54 -4.82 30.75 12.22
CA ASP A 54 -5.16 29.74 11.22
C ASP A 54 -4.25 29.84 9.98
N PHE A 55 -4.36 28.88 9.06
CA PHE A 55 -3.53 28.82 7.85
C PHE A 55 -3.58 30.13 7.04
N LYS A 56 -4.75 30.76 6.93
CA LYS A 56 -4.93 32.01 6.20
C LYS A 56 -4.20 33.16 6.88
N GLY A 57 -4.26 33.23 8.21
CA GLY A 57 -3.47 34.16 9.02
C GLY A 57 -1.97 33.92 8.86
N ALA A 58 -1.51 32.66 8.93
CA ALA A 58 -0.11 32.29 8.76
C ALA A 58 0.41 32.65 7.35
N LEU A 59 -0.37 32.37 6.31
CA LEU A 59 -0.07 32.74 4.93
C LEU A 59 0.07 34.26 4.75
N LYS A 60 -0.83 35.05 5.35
CA LYS A 60 -0.78 36.51 5.29
C LYS A 60 0.50 37.06 5.95
N ILE A 61 0.83 36.56 7.13
CA ILE A 61 2.04 36.97 7.88
C ILE A 61 3.31 36.63 7.07
N LEU A 62 3.38 35.44 6.48
CA LEU A 62 4.53 35.01 5.69
C LEU A 62 4.64 35.78 4.37
N ALA A 63 3.52 36.06 3.70
CA ALA A 63 3.51 36.82 2.46
C ALA A 63 3.97 38.27 2.65
N GLU A 64 3.51 38.93 3.72
CA GLU A 64 3.97 40.27 4.09
C GLU A 64 5.47 40.29 4.38
N LYS A 65 5.98 39.29 5.13
CA LYS A 65 7.42 39.14 5.40
C LYS A 65 8.26 38.84 4.17
N ALA A 66 7.71 38.11 3.20
CA ALA A 66 8.40 37.75 1.95
C ALA A 66 8.25 38.82 0.86
N GLY A 67 7.47 39.89 1.08
CA GLY A 67 7.15 40.88 0.06
C GLY A 67 6.30 40.33 -1.08
N VAL A 68 5.56 39.25 -0.84
CA VAL A 68 4.67 38.60 -1.82
C VAL A 68 3.27 39.17 -1.66
N GLU A 69 2.72 39.76 -2.73
CA GLU A 69 1.34 40.19 -2.74
C GLU A 69 0.41 38.97 -2.88
N LEU A 70 -0.47 38.77 -1.88
CA LEU A 70 -1.48 37.72 -1.94
C LEU A 70 -2.60 38.15 -2.88
N VAL A 71 -2.55 37.66 -4.12
CA VAL A 71 -3.64 37.84 -5.08
C VAL A 71 -4.76 36.84 -4.75
N PRO A 72 -6.00 37.28 -4.49
CA PRO A 72 -7.14 36.39 -4.36
C PRO A 72 -7.29 35.58 -5.66
N GLU A 73 -7.36 34.26 -5.54
CA GLU A 73 -7.58 33.41 -6.71
C GLU A 73 -8.89 33.82 -7.40
N ASN A 74 -8.85 34.00 -8.72
CA ASN A 74 -10.04 34.41 -9.47
C ASN A 74 -11.14 33.35 -9.29
N PRO A 75 -12.31 33.68 -8.73
CA PRO A 75 -13.40 32.73 -8.52
C PRO A 75 -13.87 32.03 -9.81
N GLN A 76 -13.58 32.62 -10.97
CA GLN A 76 -13.91 32.11 -12.30
C GLN A 76 -12.89 31.09 -12.84
N LYS A 77 -11.71 30.94 -12.22
CA LYS A 77 -10.70 29.92 -12.55
C LYS A 77 -10.72 28.76 -11.55
N LYS A 78 -11.90 28.22 -11.23
CA LYS A 78 -11.95 26.92 -10.55
C LYS A 78 -11.43 25.86 -11.51
N THR A 79 -10.44 25.09 -11.08
CA THR A 79 -10.02 23.92 -11.85
C THR A 79 -11.19 22.94 -11.95
N GLU A 80 -11.22 22.12 -12.99
CA GLU A 80 -12.23 21.05 -13.11
C GLU A 80 -12.25 20.17 -11.84
N ARG A 81 -11.07 19.91 -11.26
CA ARG A 81 -10.91 19.18 -9.99
C ARG A 81 -11.66 19.85 -8.83
N ASP A 82 -11.59 21.18 -8.72
CA ASP A 82 -12.32 21.93 -7.68
C ASP A 82 -13.84 21.88 -7.89
N GLN A 83 -14.28 21.90 -9.14
CA GLN A 83 -15.69 21.73 -9.48
C GLN A 83 -16.19 20.33 -9.11
N LEU A 84 -15.39 19.29 -9.33
CA LEU A 84 -15.70 17.92 -8.92
C LEU A 84 -15.84 17.81 -7.40
N TYR A 85 -14.90 18.36 -6.62
CA TYR A 85 -15.04 18.40 -5.16
C TYR A 85 -16.30 19.14 -4.71
N ALA A 86 -16.57 20.30 -5.33
CA ALA A 86 -17.72 21.12 -4.96
C ALA A 86 -19.05 20.40 -5.23
N VAL A 87 -19.19 19.71 -6.37
CA VAL A 87 -20.44 19.02 -6.72
C VAL A 87 -20.67 17.78 -5.86
N LEU A 88 -19.62 17.06 -5.49
CA LEU A 88 -19.69 15.93 -4.55
C LEU A 88 -20.06 16.39 -3.13
N GLU A 89 -19.55 17.55 -2.70
CA GLU A 89 -19.94 18.17 -1.44
C GLU A 89 -21.43 18.56 -1.44
N GLN A 90 -21.92 19.18 -2.53
CA GLN A 90 -23.34 19.50 -2.69
C GLN A 90 -24.23 18.25 -2.71
N ALA A 91 -23.80 17.19 -3.40
CA ALA A 91 -24.50 15.90 -3.38
C ALA A 91 -24.54 15.30 -1.96
N THR A 92 -23.45 15.42 -1.20
CA THR A 92 -23.41 14.95 0.20
C THR A 92 -24.45 15.68 1.05
N GLN A 93 -24.48 17.01 0.98
CA GLN A 93 -25.46 17.83 1.71
C GLN A 93 -26.90 17.49 1.31
N TYR A 94 -27.15 17.27 0.02
CA TYR A 94 -28.44 16.81 -0.48
C TYR A 94 -28.85 15.48 0.17
N PHE A 95 -27.96 14.48 0.21
CA PHE A 95 -28.26 13.18 0.82
C PHE A 95 -28.44 13.25 2.34
N GLU A 96 -27.65 14.06 3.05
CA GLU A 96 -27.82 14.30 4.49
C GLU A 96 -29.21 14.89 4.79
N ASN A 97 -29.62 15.89 4.00
CA ASN A 97 -30.95 16.53 4.13
C ASN A 97 -32.09 15.55 3.85
N LYS A 98 -31.96 14.72 2.80
CA LYS A 98 -32.97 13.71 2.45
C LYS A 98 -33.11 12.67 3.56
N LEU A 99 -32.01 12.22 4.17
CA LEU A 99 -32.07 11.30 5.32
C LEU A 99 -32.83 11.92 6.50
N ALA A 100 -32.54 13.18 6.85
CA ALA A 100 -33.22 13.86 7.95
C ALA A 100 -34.75 13.86 7.78
N SER A 101 -35.23 14.03 6.54
CA SER A 101 -36.66 14.04 6.22
C SER A 101 -37.29 12.67 5.98
N HIS A 102 -36.52 11.58 5.87
CA HIS A 102 -37.03 10.27 5.47
C HIS A 102 -37.08 9.29 6.65
N GLY A 103 -38.28 9.06 7.19
CA GLY A 103 -38.52 8.20 8.36
C GLY A 103 -38.01 6.75 8.20
N PRO A 104 -38.30 6.05 7.10
CA PRO A 104 -37.87 4.66 6.91
C PRO A 104 -36.35 4.44 6.91
N ALA A 105 -35.56 5.30 6.23
CA ALA A 105 -34.09 5.16 6.26
C ALA A 105 -33.50 5.46 7.65
N ARG A 106 -34.06 6.43 8.38
CA ARG A 106 -33.65 6.69 9.77
C ARG A 106 -33.96 5.49 10.68
N ALA A 107 -35.18 4.97 10.60
CA ALA A 107 -35.57 3.77 11.34
C ALA A 107 -34.67 2.57 10.99
N TYR A 108 -34.26 2.42 9.73
CA TYR A 108 -33.31 1.37 9.32
C TYR A 108 -31.92 1.53 9.98
N LEU A 109 -31.38 2.75 10.03
CA LEU A 109 -30.11 3.04 10.70
C LEU A 109 -30.21 2.84 12.22
N GLU A 110 -31.31 3.28 12.83
CA GLU A 110 -31.61 3.09 14.25
C GLU A 110 -31.75 1.60 14.60
N ASN A 111 -32.44 0.82 13.75
CA ASN A 111 -32.55 -0.63 13.88
C ASN A 111 -31.20 -1.34 13.74
N ARG A 112 -30.18 -0.67 13.16
CA ARG A 112 -28.79 -1.12 13.12
C ARG A 112 -27.91 -0.49 14.21
N SER A 113 -28.53 0.17 15.17
CA SER A 113 -27.85 0.83 16.29
C SER A 113 -26.84 1.90 15.88
N VAL A 114 -26.99 2.48 14.68
CA VAL A 114 -26.17 3.62 14.27
C VAL A 114 -26.72 4.88 14.95
N THR A 115 -25.96 5.47 15.87
CA THR A 115 -26.42 6.62 16.64
C THR A 115 -26.50 7.89 15.78
N ALA A 116 -27.32 8.87 16.20
CA ALA A 116 -27.41 10.16 15.52
C ALA A 116 -26.06 10.92 15.47
N GLU A 117 -25.23 10.79 16.50
CA GLU A 117 -23.88 11.33 16.51
C GLU A 117 -23.01 10.67 15.42
N THR A 118 -23.07 9.35 15.32
CA THR A 118 -22.38 8.58 14.28
C THR A 118 -22.87 8.97 12.89
N ILE A 119 -24.19 9.07 12.66
CA ILE A 119 -24.78 9.52 11.39
C ILE A 119 -24.20 10.88 10.98
N LYS A 120 -24.21 11.84 11.90
CA LYS A 120 -23.67 13.20 11.66
C LYS A 120 -22.17 13.19 11.41
N LYS A 121 -21.39 12.49 12.24
CA LYS A 121 -19.93 12.40 12.14
C LYS A 121 -19.48 11.81 10.80
N TRP A 122 -20.18 10.76 10.35
CA TRP A 122 -19.86 10.08 9.10
C TRP A 122 -20.54 10.70 7.88
N ARG A 123 -21.42 11.69 8.07
CA ARG A 123 -22.21 12.33 7.02
C ARG A 123 -23.06 11.34 6.24
N ILE A 124 -23.64 10.37 6.95
CA ILE A 124 -24.50 9.36 6.34
C ILE A 124 -25.76 10.06 5.82
N GLY A 125 -26.15 9.73 4.59
CA GLY A 125 -27.30 10.31 3.92
C GLY A 125 -28.25 9.27 3.34
N TYR A 126 -29.23 9.72 2.56
CA TYR A 126 -30.17 8.87 1.83
C TYR A 126 -30.36 9.40 0.42
N ALA A 127 -30.25 8.53 -0.57
CA ALA A 127 -30.59 8.78 -1.96
C ALA A 127 -32.01 8.29 -2.22
N PRO A 128 -32.99 9.19 -2.43
CA PRO A 128 -34.36 8.80 -2.77
C PRO A 128 -34.41 7.99 -4.06
N GLY A 129 -35.35 7.06 -4.16
CA GLY A 129 -35.57 6.30 -5.38
C GLY A 129 -37.00 5.82 -5.55
N PRO A 130 -37.29 5.16 -6.68
CA PRO A 130 -38.61 4.59 -6.94
C PRO A 130 -39.01 3.55 -5.88
N PRO A 131 -40.30 3.39 -5.57
CA PRO A 131 -41.43 4.08 -6.21
C PRO A 131 -41.71 5.49 -5.66
N GLU A 132 -41.12 5.87 -4.53
CA GLU A 132 -41.45 7.12 -3.82
C GLU A 132 -40.86 8.38 -4.49
N ALA A 133 -39.73 8.23 -5.19
CA ALA A 133 -39.02 9.31 -5.85
C ALA A 133 -38.64 8.99 -7.29
N GLY A 134 -38.28 10.02 -8.05
CA GLY A 134 -37.88 9.91 -9.44
C GLY A 134 -36.49 9.26 -9.64
N TRP A 135 -36.16 8.97 -10.91
CA TRP A 135 -34.84 8.45 -11.31
C TRP A 135 -33.75 9.53 -11.45
N ARG A 136 -34.10 10.81 -11.28
CA ARG A 136 -33.28 11.97 -11.66
C ARG A 136 -33.33 13.11 -10.65
N GLU A 137 -33.73 12.84 -9.41
CA GLU A 137 -33.91 13.91 -8.42
C GLU A 137 -32.59 14.60 -8.06
N LEU A 138 -31.51 13.83 -7.88
CA LEU A 138 -30.21 14.41 -7.59
C LEU A 138 -29.73 15.23 -8.78
N ARG A 139 -29.84 14.69 -10.00
CA ARG A 139 -29.52 15.43 -11.23
C ARG A 139 -30.27 16.76 -11.30
N GLN A 140 -31.59 16.74 -11.12
CA GLN A 140 -32.41 17.96 -11.20
C GLN A 140 -32.01 18.97 -10.12
N HIS A 141 -31.75 18.51 -8.89
CA HIS A 141 -31.29 19.36 -7.80
C HIS A 141 -29.94 20.04 -8.12
N LEU A 142 -28.96 19.27 -8.58
CA LEU A 142 -27.62 19.79 -8.90
C LEU A 142 -27.63 20.67 -10.16
N ASN A 143 -28.47 20.36 -11.15
CA ASN A 143 -28.64 21.22 -12.32
C ASN A 143 -29.26 22.57 -11.94
N THR A 144 -30.21 22.58 -11.01
CA THR A 144 -30.78 23.83 -10.45
C THR A 144 -29.73 24.63 -9.69
N ALA A 145 -28.75 23.95 -9.06
CA ALA A 145 -27.60 24.58 -8.42
C ALA A 145 -26.49 25.04 -9.40
N GLY A 146 -26.70 24.89 -10.72
CA GLY A 146 -25.81 25.39 -11.76
C GLY A 146 -24.72 24.42 -12.23
N TYR A 147 -24.75 23.16 -11.80
CA TYR A 147 -23.85 22.13 -12.31
C TYR A 147 -24.39 21.54 -13.62
N ASN A 148 -23.52 21.24 -14.58
CA ASN A 148 -23.93 20.63 -15.85
C ASN A 148 -23.77 19.10 -15.83
N ASP A 149 -24.52 18.40 -16.69
CA ASP A 149 -24.48 16.94 -16.77
C ASP A 149 -23.08 16.38 -17.08
N THR A 150 -22.25 17.10 -17.84
CA THR A 150 -20.87 16.68 -18.13
C THR A 150 -20.05 16.51 -16.85
N LEU A 151 -20.13 17.47 -15.93
CA LEU A 151 -19.47 17.40 -14.64
C LEU A 151 -20.09 16.29 -13.77
N LEU A 152 -21.41 16.14 -13.78
CA LEU A 152 -22.09 15.10 -13.00
C LEU A 152 -21.74 13.67 -13.45
N LEU A 153 -21.57 13.46 -14.76
CA LEU A 153 -21.08 12.21 -15.34
C LEU A 153 -19.63 11.94 -14.90
N LYS A 154 -18.74 12.95 -14.99
CA LYS A 154 -17.35 12.84 -14.53
C LYS A 154 -17.22 12.58 -13.03
N ALA A 155 -18.13 13.15 -12.22
CA ALA A 155 -18.21 12.90 -10.78
C ALA A 155 -18.81 11.52 -10.44
N GLY A 156 -19.32 10.78 -11.42
CA GLY A 156 -19.95 9.47 -11.20
C GLY A 156 -21.28 9.54 -10.43
N LEU A 157 -21.96 10.70 -10.44
CA LEU A 157 -23.24 10.90 -9.76
C LEU A 157 -24.44 10.47 -10.62
N ILE A 158 -24.30 10.57 -11.94
CA ILE A 158 -25.28 10.14 -12.93
C ILE A 158 -24.64 9.18 -13.94
N LYS A 159 -25.47 8.39 -14.62
CA LYS A 159 -25.05 7.53 -15.74
C LYS A 159 -26.05 7.58 -16.88
N THR A 160 -25.61 7.11 -18.05
CA THR A 160 -26.42 6.96 -19.27
C THR A 160 -26.44 5.50 -19.67
N THR A 161 -27.58 5.00 -20.21
CA THR A 161 -27.66 3.63 -20.74
C THR A 161 -27.30 3.56 -22.22
N ASP A 162 -27.74 4.53 -23.02
CA ASP A 162 -27.60 4.54 -24.48
C ASP A 162 -27.41 5.98 -24.99
N VAL A 163 -26.82 6.13 -26.17
CA VAL A 163 -26.71 7.43 -26.86
C VAL A 163 -28.11 7.99 -27.11
N GLY A 164 -28.39 9.19 -26.59
CA GLY A 164 -29.65 9.91 -26.77
C GLY A 164 -30.71 9.72 -25.66
N LYS A 165 -30.48 8.85 -24.67
CA LYS A 165 -31.36 8.77 -23.49
C LYS A 165 -30.90 9.73 -22.40
N GLU A 166 -31.85 10.33 -21.69
CA GLU A 166 -31.56 11.23 -20.58
C GLU A 166 -30.80 10.51 -19.46
N PRO A 167 -29.68 11.08 -18.97
CA PRO A 167 -28.96 10.57 -17.82
C PRO A 167 -29.84 10.44 -16.58
N PHE A 168 -29.47 9.51 -15.71
CA PHE A 168 -30.18 9.23 -14.46
C PHE A 168 -29.21 9.02 -13.31
N ASP A 169 -29.69 9.25 -12.09
CA ASP A 169 -28.88 9.17 -10.87
C ASP A 169 -28.29 7.77 -10.72
N VAL A 170 -27.04 7.62 -10.27
CA VAL A 170 -26.43 6.30 -10.04
C VAL A 170 -27.05 5.63 -8.82
N PHE A 171 -27.25 6.41 -7.75
CA PHE A 171 -27.75 5.95 -6.45
C PHE A 171 -29.23 6.29 -6.31
N ARG A 172 -30.04 5.27 -6.01
CA ARG A 172 -31.50 5.37 -5.85
C ARG A 172 -31.92 4.35 -4.80
N ASP A 173 -32.80 4.78 -3.90
CA ASP A 173 -33.28 4.03 -2.73
C ASP A 173 -32.14 3.41 -1.89
N ARG A 174 -31.17 4.25 -1.53
CA ARG A 174 -29.93 3.81 -0.86
C ARG A 174 -29.57 4.70 0.32
N VAL A 175 -29.16 4.07 1.42
CA VAL A 175 -28.39 4.73 2.48
C VAL A 175 -27.00 5.02 1.94
N MET A 176 -26.58 6.28 2.03
CA MET A 176 -25.40 6.82 1.39
C MET A 176 -24.26 7.01 2.40
N PHE A 177 -23.09 6.50 2.04
CA PHE A 177 -21.82 6.63 2.76
C PHE A 177 -20.84 7.42 1.88
N PRO A 178 -20.53 8.68 2.22
CA PRO A 178 -19.52 9.45 1.50
C PRO A 178 -18.13 8.84 1.68
N LEU A 179 -17.42 8.62 0.58
CA LEU A 179 -16.03 8.17 0.56
C LEU A 179 -15.13 9.41 0.52
N ARG A 180 -14.15 9.48 1.45
CA ARG A 180 -13.30 10.66 1.64
C ARG A 180 -11.84 10.38 1.29
N ASP A 181 -11.17 11.35 0.71
CA ASP A 181 -9.72 11.31 0.51
C ASP A 181 -8.97 11.42 1.85
N GLN A 182 -7.64 11.32 1.81
CA GLN A 182 -6.79 11.45 2.99
C GLN A 182 -6.94 12.78 3.76
N ASN A 183 -7.50 13.82 3.14
CA ASN A 183 -7.74 15.14 3.72
C ASN A 183 -9.17 15.31 4.24
N GLY A 184 -10.03 14.29 4.11
CA GLY A 184 -11.42 14.34 4.53
C GLY A 184 -12.36 14.98 3.50
N LYS A 185 -11.91 15.26 2.27
CA LYS A 185 -12.79 15.76 1.20
C LYS A 185 -13.55 14.59 0.56
N VAL A 186 -14.84 14.76 0.29
CA VAL A 186 -15.65 13.73 -0.38
C VAL A 186 -15.21 13.59 -1.83
N VAL A 187 -14.90 12.35 -2.24
CA VAL A 187 -14.44 12.00 -3.59
C VAL A 187 -15.35 11.00 -4.32
N ALA A 188 -16.20 10.28 -3.58
CA ALA A 188 -17.11 9.28 -4.12
C ALA A 188 -18.17 8.89 -3.09
N PHE A 189 -19.04 7.94 -3.43
CA PHE A 189 -20.05 7.39 -2.54
C PHE A 189 -20.13 5.86 -2.61
N SER A 190 -20.56 5.27 -1.50
CA SER A 190 -21.12 3.92 -1.45
C SER A 190 -22.59 3.99 -1.01
N GLY A 191 -23.46 3.25 -1.69
CA GLY A 191 -24.90 3.24 -1.44
C GLY A 191 -25.40 1.84 -1.09
N ARG A 192 -25.88 1.64 0.13
CA ARG A 192 -26.54 0.40 0.58
C ARG A 192 -28.02 0.46 0.27
N ILE A 193 -28.56 -0.54 -0.42
CA ILE A 193 -30.01 -0.58 -0.72
C ILE A 193 -30.84 -0.61 0.57
N LEU A 194 -31.92 0.16 0.59
CA LEU A 194 -32.88 0.19 1.70
C LEU A 194 -33.93 -0.91 1.53
N ALA A 195 -34.54 -1.01 0.33
CA ALA A 195 -35.49 -2.07 0.02
C ALA A 195 -34.87 -3.47 -0.04
N LYS A 196 -35.67 -4.49 0.29
CA LYS A 196 -35.33 -5.92 0.12
C LYS A 196 -35.61 -6.37 -1.32
N ASP A 197 -35.01 -5.72 -2.29
CA ASP A 197 -34.97 -6.23 -3.66
C ASP A 197 -33.84 -7.27 -3.76
N THR A 198 -34.18 -8.52 -4.10
CA THR A 198 -33.22 -9.62 -4.20
C THR A 198 -32.39 -9.58 -5.47
N GLU A 199 -32.86 -8.89 -6.51
CA GLU A 199 -32.18 -8.78 -7.81
C GLU A 199 -31.20 -7.59 -7.83
N ALA A 200 -31.43 -6.57 -7.01
CA ALA A 200 -30.56 -5.40 -6.93
C ALA A 200 -29.32 -5.66 -6.05
N PRO A 201 -28.13 -5.15 -6.44
CA PRO A 201 -26.93 -5.32 -5.64
C PRO A 201 -27.07 -4.61 -4.30
N LYS A 202 -26.73 -5.34 -3.23
CA LYS A 202 -26.78 -4.86 -1.84
C LYS A 202 -26.04 -3.53 -1.67
N TYR A 203 -24.83 -3.43 -2.22
CA TYR A 203 -24.04 -2.19 -2.29
C TYR A 203 -23.77 -1.78 -3.73
N VAL A 204 -23.77 -0.48 -3.98
CA VAL A 204 -23.29 0.14 -5.22
C VAL A 204 -22.24 1.17 -4.82
N ASN A 205 -21.07 1.12 -5.44
CA ASN A 205 -20.04 2.14 -5.28
C ASN A 205 -20.03 3.05 -6.50
N SER A 206 -19.55 4.28 -6.33
CA SER A 206 -19.20 5.15 -7.46
C SER A 206 -18.30 4.42 -8.47
N PRO A 207 -18.42 4.73 -9.78
CA PRO A 207 -17.45 4.29 -10.77
C PRO A 207 -16.08 4.92 -10.52
N GLU A 208 -15.06 4.46 -11.23
CA GLU A 208 -13.75 5.13 -11.28
C GLU A 208 -13.91 6.57 -11.82
N THR A 209 -13.25 7.54 -11.18
CA THR A 209 -13.25 8.96 -11.58
C THR A 209 -11.88 9.59 -11.32
N ASP A 210 -11.64 10.81 -11.81
CA ASP A 210 -10.40 11.56 -11.57
C ASP A 210 -10.13 11.87 -10.08
N LEU A 211 -11.15 11.75 -9.21
CA LEU A 211 -11.03 11.94 -7.77
C LEU A 211 -11.00 10.60 -7.00
N TYR A 212 -11.44 9.51 -7.61
CA TYR A 212 -11.70 8.25 -6.92
C TYR A 212 -11.20 7.05 -7.69
N HIS A 213 -10.18 6.41 -7.11
CA HIS A 213 -9.65 5.12 -7.51
C HIS A 213 -9.85 4.08 -6.42
N LYS A 214 -10.56 2.99 -6.74
CA LYS A 214 -10.88 1.95 -5.75
C LYS A 214 -9.63 1.24 -5.21
N SER A 215 -8.57 1.16 -6.02
CA SER A 215 -7.30 0.55 -5.62
C SER A 215 -6.53 1.35 -4.57
N ASP A 216 -6.89 2.63 -4.38
CA ASP A 216 -6.07 3.58 -3.64
C ASP A 216 -6.77 4.11 -2.39
N LEU A 217 -8.10 4.02 -2.33
CA LEU A 217 -8.91 4.53 -1.24
C LEU A 217 -9.31 3.42 -0.25
N LEU A 218 -9.18 3.74 1.04
CA LEU A 218 -9.72 2.96 2.16
C LEU A 218 -10.77 3.78 2.89
N TYR A 219 -11.98 3.24 3.02
CA TYR A 219 -13.04 3.91 3.75
C TYR A 219 -12.66 4.06 5.23
N GLY A 220 -12.83 5.27 5.76
CA GLY A 220 -12.47 5.62 7.13
C GLY A 220 -11.00 5.96 7.36
N TYR A 221 -10.13 5.90 6.33
CA TYR A 221 -8.70 6.19 6.49
C TYR A 221 -8.43 7.60 7.04
N ASP A 222 -9.15 8.61 6.53
CA ASP A 222 -9.05 10.00 6.97
C ASP A 222 -9.33 10.15 8.47
N MET A 223 -10.30 9.39 8.99
CA MET A 223 -10.70 9.34 10.39
C MET A 223 -9.74 8.47 11.23
N ALA A 224 -9.18 7.42 10.63
CA ALA A 224 -8.41 6.41 11.34
C ALA A 224 -6.92 6.73 11.48
N LYS A 225 -6.33 7.48 10.54
CA LYS A 225 -4.87 7.69 10.44
C LYS A 225 -4.18 8.20 11.70
N HIS A 226 -4.87 8.94 12.56
CA HIS A 226 -4.34 9.40 13.84
C HIS A 226 -4.40 8.30 14.91
N SER A 227 -5.56 7.67 15.05
CA SER A 227 -5.80 6.55 15.97
C SER A 227 -4.89 5.35 15.68
N ILE A 228 -4.61 5.06 14.40
CA ILE A 228 -3.69 3.99 14.01
C ILE A 228 -2.29 4.23 14.60
N ARG A 229 -1.79 5.47 14.52
CA ARG A 229 -0.49 5.83 15.11
C ARG A 229 -0.51 5.77 16.63
N GLN A 230 -1.58 6.24 17.25
CA GLN A 230 -1.71 6.28 18.72
C GLN A 230 -1.85 4.88 19.33
N LEU A 231 -2.69 4.03 18.74
CA LEU A 231 -2.94 2.66 19.21
C LEU A 231 -1.85 1.69 18.75
N GLY A 232 -1.07 2.07 17.73
CA GLY A 232 0.04 1.27 17.22
C GLY A 232 -0.41 0.07 16.38
N PHE A 233 -1.65 0.02 15.92
CA PHE A 233 -2.15 -0.97 14.96
C PHE A 233 -3.35 -0.43 14.18
N TRP A 234 -3.65 -1.05 13.04
CA TRP A 234 -4.87 -0.78 12.27
C TRP A 234 -5.78 -2.01 12.26
N LEU A 235 -7.09 -1.77 12.23
CA LEU A 235 -8.11 -2.81 12.14
C LEU A 235 -8.72 -2.76 10.73
N ILE A 236 -8.81 -3.89 10.05
CA ILE A 236 -9.43 -3.97 8.73
C ILE A 236 -10.68 -4.84 8.77
N VAL A 237 -11.75 -4.30 8.18
CA VAL A 237 -13.08 -4.91 8.09
C VAL A 237 -13.60 -4.82 6.65
N GLU A 238 -14.72 -5.46 6.35
CA GLU A 238 -15.20 -5.60 4.97
C GLU A 238 -15.88 -4.34 4.42
N GLY A 239 -16.82 -3.78 5.18
CA GLY A 239 -17.77 -2.79 4.68
C GLY A 239 -17.86 -1.49 5.48
N GLN A 240 -18.71 -0.59 4.99
CA GLN A 240 -18.90 0.74 5.59
C GLN A 240 -19.56 0.66 6.96
N PHE A 241 -20.57 -0.21 7.12
CA PHE A 241 -21.22 -0.41 8.42
C PHE A 241 -20.22 -0.91 9.46
N ASP A 242 -19.37 -1.86 9.11
CA ASP A 242 -18.36 -2.40 10.02
C ASP A 242 -17.41 -1.30 10.51
N VAL A 243 -16.93 -0.44 9.61
CA VAL A 243 -16.08 0.70 9.99
C VAL A 243 -16.83 1.65 10.92
N VAL A 244 -18.04 2.05 10.52
CA VAL A 244 -18.86 3.00 11.27
C VAL A 244 -19.15 2.48 12.69
N MET A 245 -19.56 1.22 12.79
CA MET A 245 -19.89 0.56 14.06
C MET A 245 -18.63 0.29 14.90
N SER A 246 -17.50 -0.06 14.28
CA SER A 246 -16.23 -0.22 14.99
C SER A 246 -15.75 1.10 15.62
N HIS A 247 -15.88 2.21 14.88
CA HIS A 247 -15.57 3.54 15.42
C HIS A 247 -16.52 3.92 16.54
N GLN A 248 -17.81 3.61 16.42
CA GLN A 248 -18.79 3.79 17.51
C GLN A 248 -18.44 2.93 18.73
N ALA A 249 -17.83 1.77 18.52
CA ALA A 249 -17.34 0.90 19.59
C ALA A 249 -16.03 1.39 20.24
N GLY A 250 -15.40 2.44 19.70
CA GLY A 250 -14.15 3.00 20.20
C GLY A 250 -12.89 2.48 19.50
N TYR A 251 -13.02 1.63 18.47
CA TYR A 251 -11.93 1.31 17.56
C TYR A 251 -11.90 2.32 16.41
N SER A 252 -11.42 3.53 16.72
CA SER A 252 -11.29 4.61 15.74
C SER A 252 -10.13 4.40 14.77
N ASN A 253 -9.40 3.28 14.86
CA ASN A 253 -8.32 2.85 13.96
C ASN A 253 -8.79 1.85 12.88
N THR A 254 -10.10 1.72 12.67
CA THR A 254 -10.68 0.79 11.70
C THR A 254 -10.83 1.40 10.30
N VAL A 255 -10.53 0.62 9.26
CA VAL A 255 -10.66 0.95 7.84
C VAL A 255 -11.28 -0.20 7.03
N ALA A 256 -11.82 0.09 5.85
CA ALA A 256 -12.34 -0.95 4.93
C ALA A 256 -12.00 -0.70 3.46
N VAL A 257 -11.80 -1.79 2.71
CA VAL A 257 -11.58 -1.79 1.25
C VAL A 257 -12.86 -1.53 0.44
N SER A 258 -14.04 -1.61 1.07
CA SER A 258 -15.31 -1.19 0.45
C SER A 258 -15.69 -1.96 -0.83
N GLY A 259 -15.60 -3.29 -0.81
CA GLY A 259 -16.06 -4.14 -1.91
C GLY A 259 -15.03 -4.35 -3.04
N THR A 260 -13.75 -4.08 -2.79
CA THR A 260 -12.62 -4.50 -3.62
C THR A 260 -11.65 -5.37 -2.84
N ALA A 261 -10.77 -6.08 -3.55
CA ALA A 261 -9.67 -6.78 -2.91
C ALA A 261 -8.67 -5.76 -2.36
N LEU A 262 -8.09 -6.06 -1.18
CA LEU A 262 -7.00 -5.29 -0.62
C LEU A 262 -5.81 -5.23 -1.59
N THR A 263 -5.30 -4.03 -1.84
CA THR A 263 -4.18 -3.82 -2.77
C THR A 263 -2.86 -3.54 -2.04
N THR A 264 -1.75 -3.66 -2.77
CA THR A 264 -0.43 -3.24 -2.27
C THR A 264 -0.41 -1.77 -1.88
N HIS A 265 -1.12 -0.90 -2.62
CA HIS A 265 -1.17 0.53 -2.31
C HIS A 265 -1.88 0.79 -0.98
N HIS A 266 -2.99 0.09 -0.70
CA HIS A 266 -3.66 0.15 0.60
C HIS A 266 -2.73 -0.23 1.74
N VAL A 267 -2.00 -1.34 1.60
CA VAL A 267 -1.04 -1.81 2.62
C VAL A 267 0.09 -0.79 2.80
N GLN A 268 0.64 -0.25 1.71
CA GLN A 268 1.68 0.79 1.77
C GLN A 268 1.23 2.07 2.47
N LEU A 269 -0.04 2.42 2.37
CA LEU A 269 -0.59 3.60 3.04
C LEU A 269 -0.67 3.38 4.56
N LEU A 270 -1.04 2.17 4.99
CA LEU A 270 -1.24 1.81 6.38
C LEU A 270 0.07 1.43 7.10
N GLU A 271 1.00 0.76 6.43
CA GLU A 271 2.29 0.36 7.00
C GLU A 271 3.14 1.56 7.43
N ARG A 272 2.97 2.71 6.76
CA ARG A 272 3.58 4.00 7.14
C ARG A 272 3.09 4.51 8.49
N LEU A 273 1.97 4.00 8.98
CA LEU A 273 1.33 4.39 10.24
C LEU A 273 1.59 3.37 11.35
N SER A 274 1.53 2.08 11.02
CA SER A 274 1.90 0.97 11.91
C SER A 274 2.14 -0.31 11.10
N ASN A 275 3.11 -1.10 11.56
CA ASN A 275 3.40 -2.45 11.05
C ASN A 275 2.58 -3.56 11.74
N LYS A 276 1.52 -3.23 12.48
CA LYS A 276 0.63 -4.19 13.13
C LYS A 276 -0.79 -4.05 12.62
N VAL A 277 -1.43 -5.19 12.34
CA VAL A 277 -2.80 -5.24 11.84
C VAL A 277 -3.61 -6.30 12.57
N VAL A 278 -4.89 -5.99 12.77
CA VAL A 278 -5.91 -6.99 13.11
C VAL A 278 -6.89 -7.09 11.94
N LEU A 279 -7.07 -8.31 11.42
CA LEU A 279 -8.08 -8.66 10.43
C LEU A 279 -9.35 -9.07 11.17
N ALA A 280 -10.45 -8.35 10.96
CA ALA A 280 -11.79 -8.70 11.45
C ALA A 280 -12.72 -8.86 10.24
N LEU A 281 -12.52 -9.97 9.54
CA LEU A 281 -13.23 -10.35 8.31
C LEU A 281 -14.20 -11.51 8.61
N ASP A 282 -15.14 -11.76 7.71
CA ASP A 282 -16.14 -12.80 7.89
C ASP A 282 -15.48 -14.19 8.03
N ALA A 283 -16.04 -15.03 8.92
CA ALA A 283 -15.52 -16.36 9.19
C ALA A 283 -15.92 -17.42 8.13
N ASP A 284 -16.54 -17.01 7.03
CA ASP A 284 -16.96 -17.93 5.96
C ASP A 284 -15.78 -18.34 5.04
N LYS A 285 -16.04 -19.26 4.10
CA LYS A 285 -15.00 -19.74 3.17
C LYS A 285 -14.40 -18.62 2.31
N ALA A 286 -15.21 -17.62 1.91
CA ALA A 286 -14.75 -16.50 1.10
C ALA A 286 -13.92 -15.53 1.93
N GLY A 287 -14.33 -15.26 3.17
CA GLY A 287 -13.61 -14.43 4.15
C GLY A 287 -12.26 -15.04 4.53
N ILE A 288 -12.18 -16.35 4.77
CA ILE A 288 -10.89 -17.03 5.00
C ILE A 288 -9.98 -16.92 3.77
N ALA A 289 -10.50 -17.08 2.56
CA ALA A 289 -9.72 -16.91 1.34
C ALA A 289 -9.25 -15.45 1.14
N ALA A 290 -10.08 -14.46 1.50
CA ALA A 290 -9.70 -13.05 1.49
C ALA A 290 -8.62 -12.75 2.54
N MET A 291 -8.77 -13.28 3.75
CA MET A 291 -7.80 -13.17 4.84
C MET A 291 -6.44 -13.76 4.44
N LYS A 292 -6.40 -14.97 3.86
CA LYS A 292 -5.16 -15.58 3.37
C LYS A 292 -4.43 -14.72 2.33
N ARG A 293 -5.17 -14.12 1.38
CA ARG A 293 -4.59 -13.20 0.39
C ARG A 293 -4.06 -11.91 1.03
N ALA A 294 -4.80 -11.38 2.00
CA ALA A 294 -4.39 -10.20 2.76
C ALA A 294 -3.12 -10.48 3.58
N ALA A 295 -3.07 -11.64 4.26
CA ALA A 295 -1.93 -12.09 5.03
C ALA A 295 -0.69 -12.32 4.16
N ASP A 296 -0.82 -12.94 2.98
CA ASP A 296 0.32 -13.11 2.06
C ASP A 296 0.96 -11.76 1.71
N LEU A 297 0.14 -10.78 1.32
CA LEU A 297 0.60 -9.45 0.95
C LEU A 297 1.30 -8.73 2.11
N MET A 298 0.78 -8.87 3.34
CA MET A 298 1.27 -8.16 4.52
C MET A 298 2.50 -8.82 5.14
N LEU A 299 2.51 -10.16 5.28
CA LEU A 299 3.63 -10.89 5.90
C LEU A 299 4.92 -10.69 5.11
N ARG A 300 4.86 -10.71 3.76
CA ARG A 300 6.00 -10.39 2.87
C ARG A 300 6.65 -9.03 3.15
N ARG A 301 5.91 -8.12 3.78
CA ARG A 301 6.35 -6.75 4.11
C ARG A 301 6.78 -6.61 5.57
N GLY A 302 6.82 -7.73 6.32
CA GLY A 302 7.18 -7.73 7.74
C GLY A 302 6.10 -7.11 8.65
N ILE A 303 4.85 -7.11 8.19
CA ILE A 303 3.71 -6.65 9.00
C ILE A 303 3.27 -7.81 9.90
N ASP A 304 3.06 -7.53 11.19
CA ASP A 304 2.50 -8.46 12.19
C ASP A 304 0.98 -8.57 11.97
N VAL A 305 0.54 -9.71 11.44
CA VAL A 305 -0.84 -9.96 11.02
C VAL A 305 -1.57 -10.81 12.05
N LYS A 306 -2.54 -10.19 12.75
CA LYS A 306 -3.44 -10.88 13.67
C LYS A 306 -4.84 -11.01 13.09
N VAL A 307 -5.59 -12.00 13.57
CA VAL A 307 -6.98 -12.26 13.20
C VAL A 307 -7.84 -12.21 14.45
N ALA A 308 -8.89 -11.39 14.42
CA ALA A 308 -9.96 -11.42 15.41
C ALA A 308 -10.96 -12.50 14.99
N ALA A 309 -11.07 -13.57 15.79
CA ALA A 309 -12.02 -14.63 15.52
C ALA A 309 -13.45 -14.13 15.77
N LEU A 310 -14.24 -14.01 14.69
CA LEU A 310 -15.65 -13.65 14.77
C LEU A 310 -16.51 -14.93 14.81
N PRO A 311 -17.66 -14.92 15.49
CA PRO A 311 -18.61 -16.03 15.43
C PRO A 311 -19.11 -16.29 14.00
N ASP A 312 -19.48 -17.52 13.68
CA ASP A 312 -19.97 -17.90 12.36
C ASP A 312 -21.17 -17.03 11.93
N GLY A 313 -21.04 -16.41 10.76
CA GLY A 313 -22.07 -15.57 10.16
C GLY A 313 -22.28 -14.21 10.84
N ALA A 314 -21.42 -13.81 11.78
CA ALA A 314 -21.43 -12.48 12.38
C ALA A 314 -20.34 -11.58 11.76
N ASP A 315 -20.71 -10.34 11.45
CA ASP A 315 -19.78 -9.28 11.07
C ASP A 315 -19.49 -8.34 12.26
N PRO A 316 -18.48 -7.45 12.18
CA PRO A 316 -18.21 -6.47 13.23
C PRO A 316 -19.42 -5.61 13.59
N ALA A 317 -20.25 -5.20 12.62
CA ALA A 317 -21.43 -4.38 12.88
C ALA A 317 -22.48 -5.13 13.72
N ASP A 318 -22.77 -6.39 13.39
CA ASP A 318 -23.68 -7.30 14.09
C ASP A 318 -23.18 -7.58 15.51
N MET A 319 -21.87 -7.79 15.67
CA MET A 319 -21.26 -7.99 17.00
C MET A 319 -21.39 -6.74 17.88
N VAL A 320 -21.10 -5.55 17.33
CA VAL A 320 -21.24 -4.29 18.08
C VAL A 320 -22.70 -4.03 18.43
N GLN A 321 -23.63 -4.32 17.52
CA GLN A 321 -25.06 -4.19 17.75
C GLN A 321 -25.54 -5.13 18.87
N LYS A 322 -25.07 -6.38 18.88
CA LYS A 322 -25.46 -7.37 19.88
C LYS A 322 -24.86 -7.07 21.25
N ASP A 323 -23.54 -6.91 21.32
CA ASP A 323 -22.81 -6.52 22.52
C ASP A 323 -21.39 -6.04 22.16
N ILE A 324 -21.15 -4.74 22.36
CA ILE A 324 -19.84 -4.10 22.19
C ILE A 324 -18.69 -4.84 22.91
N LYS A 325 -18.95 -5.46 24.07
CA LYS A 325 -17.93 -6.19 24.83
C LYS A 325 -17.47 -7.43 24.09
N VAL A 326 -18.38 -8.13 23.39
CA VAL A 326 -18.05 -9.32 22.59
C VAL A 326 -17.12 -8.93 21.45
N TYR A 327 -17.40 -7.81 20.77
CA TYR A 327 -16.52 -7.29 19.72
C TYR A 327 -15.15 -6.89 20.26
N LYS A 328 -15.10 -6.12 21.36
CA LYS A 328 -13.84 -5.73 22.02
C LYS A 328 -13.02 -6.94 22.47
N ASN A 329 -13.71 -7.97 22.98
CA ASN A 329 -13.06 -9.20 23.40
C ASN A 329 -12.42 -9.93 22.22
N ALA A 330 -13.13 -10.02 21.08
CA ALA A 330 -12.60 -10.67 19.87
C ALA A 330 -11.37 -9.94 19.31
N VAL A 331 -11.39 -8.60 19.27
CA VAL A 331 -10.24 -7.80 18.82
C VAL A 331 -9.07 -7.90 19.81
N GLY A 332 -9.36 -7.81 21.11
CA GLY A 332 -8.34 -7.88 22.18
C GLY A 332 -7.66 -9.24 22.32
N HIS A 333 -8.35 -10.32 21.99
CA HIS A 333 -7.82 -11.70 21.97
C HIS A 333 -7.47 -12.17 20.57
N SER A 334 -7.22 -11.25 19.64
CA SER A 334 -6.75 -11.59 18.31
C SER A 334 -5.40 -12.32 18.36
N VAL A 335 -5.28 -13.38 17.56
CA VAL A 335 -4.08 -14.25 17.51
C VAL A 335 -3.37 -14.07 16.17
N HIS A 336 -2.09 -14.44 16.08
CA HIS A 336 -1.39 -14.35 14.81
C HIS A 336 -2.07 -15.22 13.75
N VAL A 337 -2.02 -14.80 12.47
CA VAL A 337 -2.71 -15.49 11.38
C VAL A 337 -2.32 -16.96 11.26
N ILE A 338 -1.07 -17.30 11.56
CA ILE A 338 -0.58 -18.70 11.57
C ILE A 338 -1.31 -19.52 12.65
N GLU A 339 -1.41 -19.01 13.87
CA GLU A 339 -2.12 -19.67 14.99
C GLU A 339 -3.62 -19.81 14.68
N PHE A 340 -4.21 -18.77 14.10
CA PHE A 340 -5.61 -18.79 13.67
C PHE A 340 -5.86 -19.92 12.67
N LEU A 341 -5.04 -20.01 11.61
CA LEU A 341 -5.19 -21.03 10.57
C LEU A 341 -4.98 -22.44 11.12
N LEU A 342 -4.02 -22.65 12.01
CA LEU A 342 -3.82 -23.94 12.68
C LEU A 342 -5.05 -24.36 13.48
N THR A 343 -5.60 -23.44 14.27
CA THR A 343 -6.79 -23.68 15.09
C THR A 343 -8.00 -23.99 14.20
N HIS A 344 -8.19 -23.22 13.14
CA HIS A 344 -9.26 -23.44 12.17
C HIS A 344 -9.17 -24.81 11.49
N LEU A 345 -7.99 -25.19 11.02
CA LEU A 345 -7.76 -26.50 10.39
C LEU A 345 -8.00 -27.66 11.38
N LYS A 346 -7.54 -27.53 12.63
CA LYS A 346 -7.73 -28.54 13.66
C LYS A 346 -9.20 -28.76 14.01
N ASN A 347 -10.00 -27.69 14.02
CA ASN A 347 -11.44 -27.78 14.27
C ASN A 347 -12.21 -28.37 13.08
N THR A 348 -11.66 -28.28 11.87
CA THR A 348 -12.32 -28.76 10.64
C THR A 348 -11.92 -30.19 10.27
N ILE A 349 -10.71 -30.62 10.66
CA ILE A 349 -10.15 -31.92 10.27
C ILE A 349 -9.88 -32.75 11.53
N THR A 350 -10.66 -33.82 11.71
CA THR A 350 -10.55 -34.71 12.88
C THR A 350 -9.43 -35.74 12.76
N ASP A 351 -9.06 -36.13 11.54
CA ASP A 351 -7.98 -37.09 11.30
C ASP A 351 -6.60 -36.41 11.46
N GLU A 352 -5.77 -36.94 12.35
CA GLU A 352 -4.49 -36.33 12.72
C GLU A 352 -3.52 -36.26 11.53
N ARG A 353 -3.49 -37.29 10.68
CA ARG A 353 -2.61 -37.32 9.50
C ARG A 353 -3.07 -36.31 8.45
N ALA A 354 -4.37 -36.25 8.17
CA ALA A 354 -4.95 -35.29 7.24
C ALA A 354 -4.74 -33.85 7.72
N PHE A 355 -4.86 -33.59 9.02
CA PHE A 355 -4.57 -32.28 9.61
C PHE A 355 -3.11 -31.87 9.37
N LYS A 356 -2.14 -32.77 9.64
CA LYS A 356 -0.72 -32.52 9.37
C LYS A 356 -0.44 -32.21 7.90
N LEU A 357 -1.00 -33.00 6.99
CA LEU A 357 -0.83 -32.78 5.54
C LEU A 357 -1.45 -31.46 5.08
N ARG A 358 -2.62 -31.10 5.60
CA ARG A 358 -3.30 -29.84 5.27
C ARG A 358 -2.56 -28.62 5.82
N ALA A 359 -2.07 -28.70 7.05
CA ALA A 359 -1.30 -27.61 7.66
C ALA A 359 0.02 -27.38 6.92
N ARG A 360 0.67 -28.46 6.46
CA ARG A 360 1.82 -28.36 5.57
C ARG A 360 1.51 -27.57 4.29
N GLU A 361 0.36 -27.81 3.69
CA GLU A 361 -0.04 -27.19 2.42
C GLU A 361 -0.58 -25.76 2.59
N GLU A 362 -1.26 -25.46 3.70
CA GLU A 362 -2.00 -24.21 3.88
C GLU A 362 -1.40 -23.25 4.90
N VAL A 363 -0.54 -23.71 5.81
CA VAL A 363 0.00 -22.88 6.92
C VAL A 363 1.49 -22.64 6.78
N ILE A 364 2.30 -23.70 6.55
CA ILE A 364 3.76 -23.57 6.40
C ILE A 364 4.16 -22.53 5.34
N PRO A 365 3.46 -22.40 4.18
CA PRO A 365 3.80 -21.36 3.20
C PRO A 365 3.73 -19.93 3.73
N PHE A 366 2.99 -19.64 4.82
CA PHE A 366 2.99 -18.30 5.42
C PHE A 366 4.27 -18.00 6.22
N VAL A 367 4.93 -19.03 6.76
CA VAL A 367 6.22 -18.87 7.46
C VAL A 367 7.30 -18.40 6.48
N THR A 368 7.31 -18.94 5.26
CA THR A 368 8.29 -18.57 4.23
C THR A 368 8.15 -17.12 3.77
N LEU A 369 7.03 -16.46 4.08
CA LEU A 369 6.79 -15.05 3.74
C LEU A 369 7.37 -14.08 4.76
N ILE A 370 7.66 -14.53 5.98
CA ILE A 370 8.13 -13.69 7.08
C ILE A 370 9.60 -13.35 6.81
N PRO A 371 9.99 -12.06 6.68
CA PRO A 371 11.38 -11.70 6.37
C PRO A 371 12.37 -11.97 7.50
N ASN A 372 11.89 -11.96 8.75
CA ASN A 372 12.73 -12.10 9.94
C ASN A 372 12.91 -13.58 10.30
N HIS A 373 14.15 -14.08 10.29
CA HIS A 373 14.45 -15.48 10.59
C HIS A 373 14.17 -15.90 12.04
N ILE A 374 14.30 -14.99 13.01
CA ILE A 374 13.96 -15.29 14.42
C ILE A 374 12.45 -15.49 14.54
N ASP A 375 11.67 -14.69 13.81
CA ASP A 375 10.21 -14.80 13.79
C ASP A 375 9.74 -16.04 13.01
N GLN A 376 10.43 -16.39 11.91
CA GLN A 376 10.24 -17.68 11.24
C GLN A 376 10.48 -18.84 12.22
N GLU A 377 11.61 -18.83 12.92
CA GLU A 377 11.99 -19.85 13.91
C GLU A 377 10.95 -19.96 15.05
N HIS A 378 10.40 -18.83 15.50
CA HIS A 378 9.31 -18.81 16.47
C HIS A 378 8.07 -19.54 15.96
N PHE A 379 7.59 -19.19 14.75
CA PHE A 379 6.40 -19.82 14.18
C PHE A 379 6.60 -21.28 13.77
N GLU A 380 7.82 -21.70 13.41
CA GLU A 380 8.16 -23.12 13.26
C GLU A 380 7.90 -23.88 14.56
N GLY A 381 8.29 -23.32 15.71
CA GLY A 381 8.01 -23.89 17.04
C GLY A 381 6.52 -23.96 17.36
N VAL A 382 5.75 -22.92 17.01
CA VAL A 382 4.29 -22.88 17.16
C VAL A 382 3.63 -23.97 16.33
N ILE A 383 4.03 -24.12 15.06
CA ILE A 383 3.51 -25.14 14.15
C ILE A 383 3.89 -26.54 14.65
N ALA A 384 5.15 -26.76 15.05
CA ALA A 384 5.61 -28.05 15.55
C ALA A 384 4.79 -28.51 16.76
N THR A 385 4.52 -27.60 17.70
CA THR A 385 3.67 -27.84 18.87
C THR A 385 2.25 -28.18 18.47
N ALA A 386 1.64 -27.40 17.56
CA ALA A 386 0.26 -27.62 17.12
C ALA A 386 0.09 -28.97 16.37
N LEU A 387 1.10 -29.37 15.61
CA LEU A 387 1.12 -30.62 14.85
C LEU A 387 1.57 -31.83 15.67
N GLY A 388 2.14 -31.65 16.87
CA GLY A 388 2.73 -32.75 17.63
C GLY A 388 3.93 -33.39 16.91
N THR A 389 4.78 -32.57 16.29
CA THR A 389 6.00 -32.99 15.58
C THR A 389 7.23 -32.22 16.11
N THR A 390 8.42 -32.53 15.60
CA THR A 390 9.64 -31.79 15.95
C THR A 390 9.75 -30.48 15.16
N LYS A 391 10.39 -29.48 15.76
CA LYS A 391 10.71 -28.22 15.07
C LYS A 391 11.58 -28.47 13.83
N ASP A 392 12.56 -29.36 13.92
CA ASP A 392 13.41 -29.74 12.79
C ASP A 392 12.59 -30.26 11.60
N ALA A 393 11.55 -31.07 11.83
CA ALA A 393 10.70 -31.57 10.76
C ALA A 393 9.92 -30.44 10.06
N VAL A 394 9.48 -29.42 10.80
CA VAL A 394 8.85 -28.23 10.23
C VAL A 394 9.88 -27.39 9.48
N HIS A 395 11.07 -27.20 10.06
CA HIS A 395 12.16 -26.46 9.47
C HIS A 395 12.58 -27.03 8.11
N PHE A 396 12.78 -28.36 8.02
CA PHE A 396 13.09 -29.03 6.75
C PHE A 396 12.03 -28.75 5.67
N GLU A 397 10.77 -28.61 6.08
CA GLU A 397 9.68 -28.38 5.15
C GLU A 397 9.56 -26.92 4.71
N VAL A 398 9.84 -25.98 5.62
CA VAL A 398 10.05 -24.56 5.29
C VAL A 398 11.19 -24.43 4.28
N THR A 399 12.34 -25.06 4.53
CA THR A 399 13.50 -25.06 3.61
C THR A 399 13.15 -25.65 2.26
N ARG A 400 12.47 -26.82 2.21
CA ARG A 400 12.04 -27.45 0.95
C ARG A 400 11.16 -26.50 0.13
N LEU A 401 10.20 -25.82 0.76
CA LEU A 401 9.30 -24.88 0.07
C LEU A 401 10.02 -23.64 -0.45
N LEU A 402 11.02 -23.14 0.28
CA LEU A 402 11.89 -22.05 -0.17
C LEU A 402 12.68 -22.47 -1.42
N GLU A 403 13.32 -23.65 -1.39
CA GLU A 403 14.06 -24.21 -2.53
C GLU A 403 13.15 -24.47 -3.75
N GLU A 404 11.93 -24.95 -3.54
CA GLU A 404 10.95 -25.17 -4.62
C GLU A 404 10.47 -23.87 -5.25
N SER A 405 10.23 -22.84 -4.44
CA SER A 405 9.84 -21.51 -4.92
C SER A 405 10.95 -20.91 -5.80
N GLU A 406 12.21 -21.08 -5.40
CA GLU A 406 13.37 -20.70 -6.22
C GLU A 406 13.39 -21.47 -7.55
N ARG A 407 13.20 -22.79 -7.55
CA ARG A 407 13.16 -23.63 -8.77
C ARG A 407 11.98 -23.29 -9.70
N GLN A 408 10.80 -23.06 -9.15
CA GLN A 408 9.60 -22.72 -9.94
C GLN A 408 9.71 -21.33 -10.57
N SER A 409 10.32 -20.35 -9.88
CA SER A 409 10.58 -19.03 -10.45
C SER A 409 11.51 -19.07 -11.67
N ILE A 410 12.34 -20.11 -11.76
CA ILE A 410 13.24 -20.39 -12.89
C ILE A 410 12.48 -21.07 -14.05
N SER A 411 11.55 -21.99 -13.74
CA SER A 411 10.77 -22.74 -14.75
C SER A 411 9.56 -22.00 -15.35
N SER A 412 9.03 -20.98 -14.68
CA SER A 412 7.84 -20.23 -15.14
C SER A 412 8.16 -19.05 -16.07
N LYS A 413 9.43 -18.67 -16.21
CA LYS A 413 9.88 -17.73 -17.25
C LYS A 413 10.02 -18.34 -18.65
N SER A 414 9.87 -19.66 -18.79
CA SER A 414 10.01 -20.41 -20.05
C SER A 414 8.72 -20.60 -20.84
N VAL A 415 7.58 -20.04 -20.40
CA VAL A 415 6.27 -20.23 -21.04
C VAL A 415 5.49 -18.91 -21.12
N ILE A 416 5.89 -17.99 -22.00
CA ILE A 416 4.96 -16.97 -22.55
C ILE A 416 5.24 -16.88 -24.05
N ASN A 417 4.23 -17.25 -24.83
CA ASN A 417 4.28 -17.38 -26.28
C ASN A 417 4.14 -16.03 -27.00
N ILE A 418 4.81 -16.00 -28.14
CA ILE A 418 4.91 -14.95 -29.16
C ILE A 418 3.55 -14.67 -29.79
N ASN A 419 3.20 -13.39 -29.94
CA ASN A 419 2.49 -12.90 -31.12
C ASN A 419 3.04 -11.53 -31.53
N THR A 420 3.36 -11.46 -32.81
CA THR A 420 4.02 -10.42 -33.61
C THR A 420 3.41 -9.03 -33.52
N THR A 421 4.23 -7.99 -33.33
CA THR A 421 4.51 -6.94 -34.34
C THR A 421 5.63 -6.01 -33.89
N SER A 422 6.54 -5.72 -34.81
CA SER A 422 7.60 -4.73 -34.69
C SER A 422 7.04 -3.31 -34.66
N VAL A 423 7.64 -2.47 -33.81
CA VAL A 423 8.10 -1.07 -34.04
C VAL A 423 8.17 -0.37 -32.67
N THR A 424 9.42 -0.06 -32.29
CA THR A 424 9.89 0.94 -31.31
C THR A 424 8.92 1.37 -30.20
N SER A 425 9.21 0.98 -28.96
CA SER A 425 8.64 1.61 -27.77
C SER A 425 9.67 1.61 -26.62
N PRO A 426 9.69 2.67 -25.78
CA PRO A 426 10.81 3.05 -24.93
C PRO A 426 10.79 2.35 -23.57
N TYR A 427 11.97 2.27 -22.95
CA TYR A 427 12.27 1.98 -21.55
C TYR A 427 11.10 1.45 -20.68
N ASN A 428 11.11 0.14 -20.45
CA ASN A 428 10.17 -0.56 -19.57
C ASN A 428 10.92 -1.09 -18.32
N PRO A 429 10.74 -0.51 -17.12
CA PRO A 429 11.49 -0.88 -15.93
C PRO A 429 10.95 -2.17 -15.30
N THR A 430 11.27 -3.33 -15.89
CA THR A 430 11.00 -4.64 -15.28
C THR A 430 12.07 -5.72 -15.50
N HIS A 431 13.25 -5.39 -16.04
CA HIS A 431 14.35 -6.35 -16.12
C HIS A 431 15.30 -6.20 -14.91
N ARG A 432 15.32 -7.22 -14.04
CA ARG A 432 16.19 -7.28 -12.84
C ARG A 432 17.69 -7.09 -13.17
N LYS A 433 18.13 -7.50 -14.37
CA LYS A 433 19.49 -7.32 -14.89
C LYS A 433 19.82 -5.84 -15.04
N ASP A 434 18.96 -5.09 -15.71
CA ASP A 434 19.17 -3.68 -16.02
C ASP A 434 19.11 -2.81 -14.75
N VAL A 435 18.24 -3.17 -13.79
CA VAL A 435 18.21 -2.52 -12.47
C VAL A 435 19.48 -2.77 -11.67
N THR A 436 20.01 -4.00 -11.72
CA THR A 436 21.26 -4.36 -11.02
C THR A 436 22.46 -3.67 -11.67
N LEU A 437 22.50 -3.61 -13.00
CA LEU A 437 23.52 -2.88 -13.75
C LEU A 437 23.44 -1.38 -13.42
N LEU A 438 22.25 -0.78 -13.51
CA LEU A 438 22.04 0.64 -13.22
C LEU A 438 22.45 1.02 -11.79
N TYR A 439 22.20 0.14 -10.81
CA TYR A 439 22.69 0.30 -9.44
C TYR A 439 24.23 0.36 -9.39
N LEU A 440 24.91 -0.59 -10.05
CA LEU A 440 26.38 -0.66 -10.04
C LEU A 440 27.01 0.52 -10.78
N LEU A 441 26.41 0.95 -11.90
CA LEU A 441 26.83 2.14 -12.63
C LEU A 441 26.67 3.41 -11.80
N ALA A 442 25.57 3.55 -11.04
CA ALA A 442 25.39 4.64 -10.10
C ALA A 442 26.39 4.58 -8.94
N ALA A 443 26.67 3.38 -8.41
CA ALA A 443 27.60 3.19 -7.31
C ALA A 443 29.03 3.61 -7.68
N VAL A 444 29.47 3.37 -8.91
CA VAL A 444 30.77 3.81 -9.46
C VAL A 444 30.97 5.33 -9.32
N SER A 445 29.90 6.13 -9.36
CA SER A 445 29.97 7.58 -9.18
C SER A 445 30.02 8.03 -7.71
N VAL A 446 29.68 7.15 -6.76
CA VAL A 446 29.49 7.49 -5.34
C VAL A 446 30.61 6.96 -4.43
N VAL A 447 31.21 5.82 -4.79
CA VAL A 447 32.25 5.17 -4.00
C VAL A 447 33.63 5.84 -4.16
N SER A 448 34.58 5.51 -3.28
CA SER A 448 35.95 6.04 -3.35
C SER A 448 36.66 5.60 -4.65
N ALA A 449 37.73 6.32 -5.04
CA ALA A 449 38.47 6.03 -6.27
C ALA A 449 39.04 4.60 -6.29
N GLU A 450 39.41 4.08 -5.12
CA GLU A 450 39.96 2.74 -4.94
C GLU A 450 38.89 1.68 -5.23
N VAL A 451 37.71 1.79 -4.60
CA VAL A 451 36.58 0.87 -4.79
C VAL A 451 36.02 0.98 -6.19
N ARG A 452 35.96 2.20 -6.72
CA ARG A 452 35.54 2.49 -8.10
C ARG A 452 36.37 1.70 -9.10
N SER A 453 37.71 1.73 -8.97
CA SER A 453 38.59 1.02 -9.92
C SER A 453 38.31 -0.49 -9.98
N VAL A 454 37.96 -1.11 -8.83
CA VAL A 454 37.58 -2.53 -8.75
C VAL A 454 36.22 -2.77 -9.40
N LEU A 455 35.23 -1.92 -9.12
CA LEU A 455 33.90 -2.05 -9.73
C LEU A 455 33.94 -1.92 -11.26
N GLU A 456 34.71 -0.97 -11.80
CA GLU A 456 34.85 -0.77 -13.24
C GLU A 456 35.42 -2.04 -13.91
N VAL A 457 36.47 -2.63 -13.36
CA VAL A 457 37.08 -3.86 -13.88
C VAL A 457 36.10 -5.04 -13.86
N GLU A 458 35.38 -5.22 -12.75
CA GLU A 458 34.46 -6.36 -12.61
C GLU A 458 33.20 -6.20 -13.47
N VAL A 459 32.63 -4.99 -13.56
CA VAL A 459 31.47 -4.71 -14.41
C VAL A 459 31.82 -4.87 -15.89
N ASP A 460 32.99 -4.38 -16.31
CA ASP A 460 33.48 -4.55 -17.69
C ASP A 460 33.70 -6.04 -18.00
N SER A 461 34.29 -6.79 -17.06
CA SER A 461 34.52 -8.23 -17.23
C SER A 461 33.21 -9.02 -17.31
N ILE A 462 32.19 -8.63 -16.54
CA ILE A 462 30.88 -9.29 -16.56
C ILE A 462 30.13 -8.96 -17.85
N THR A 463 30.07 -7.68 -18.24
CA THR A 463 29.22 -7.23 -19.35
C THR A 463 29.89 -7.34 -20.72
N ASN A 464 31.21 -7.57 -20.76
CA ASN A 464 32.02 -7.45 -21.98
C ASN A 464 31.82 -6.10 -22.70
N SER A 465 31.57 -5.04 -21.94
CA SER A 465 31.34 -3.67 -22.45
C SER A 465 32.01 -2.69 -21.51
N ASN A 466 32.55 -1.60 -22.05
CA ASN A 466 33.18 -0.58 -21.21
C ASN A 466 32.11 0.22 -20.45
N ILE A 467 32.37 0.48 -19.18
CA ILE A 467 31.44 1.15 -18.28
C ILE A 467 31.04 2.56 -18.75
N ASP A 468 31.95 3.32 -19.37
CA ASP A 468 31.67 4.67 -19.86
C ASP A 468 30.69 4.64 -21.04
N ASP A 469 30.76 3.59 -21.86
CA ASP A 469 29.84 3.40 -22.98
C ASP A 469 28.46 2.95 -22.48
N LEU A 470 28.42 2.14 -21.41
CA LEU A 470 27.18 1.76 -20.73
C LEU A 470 26.50 2.99 -20.11
N ILE A 471 27.24 3.87 -19.44
CA ILE A 471 26.70 5.10 -18.85
C ILE A 471 26.14 6.04 -19.93
N LYS A 472 26.89 6.25 -21.04
CA LYS A 472 26.42 7.10 -22.16
C LYS A 472 25.18 6.58 -22.86
N SER A 473 24.92 5.27 -22.78
CA SER A 473 23.74 4.65 -23.40
C SER A 473 22.45 4.85 -22.60
N LEU A 474 22.54 5.38 -21.38
CA LEU A 474 21.40 5.56 -20.47
C LEU A 474 20.85 7.00 -20.50
N PRO A 475 19.54 7.21 -20.22
CA PRO A 475 18.99 8.54 -20.01
C PRO A 475 19.55 9.17 -18.72
N ASP A 476 20.08 10.40 -18.78
CA ASP A 476 20.71 11.10 -17.65
C ASP A 476 19.85 11.08 -16.36
N SER A 477 18.52 11.24 -16.50
CA SER A 477 17.58 11.30 -15.38
C SER A 477 17.40 10.01 -14.59
N ALA A 478 17.81 8.85 -15.14
CA ALA A 478 17.67 7.56 -14.48
C ALA A 478 18.82 7.26 -13.50
N LEU A 479 20.04 7.69 -13.82
CA LEU A 479 21.23 7.52 -12.97
C LEU A 479 21.20 8.48 -11.78
N ASP A 480 20.89 9.76 -12.01
CA ASP A 480 20.89 10.82 -10.99
C ASP A 480 20.05 10.47 -9.76
N LYS A 481 18.87 9.87 -9.99
CA LYS A 481 17.96 9.47 -8.91
C LYS A 481 18.54 8.37 -8.02
N ILE A 482 19.28 7.43 -8.60
CA ILE A 482 19.88 6.30 -7.86
C ILE A 482 21.17 6.76 -7.18
N ILE A 483 21.98 7.57 -7.86
CA ILE A 483 23.17 8.20 -7.27
C ILE A 483 22.79 8.92 -5.98
N PHE A 484 21.74 9.75 -6.00
CA PHE A 484 21.24 10.44 -4.80
C PHE A 484 20.84 9.49 -3.66
N GLN A 485 20.18 8.37 -3.98
CA GLN A 485 19.78 7.37 -2.99
C GLN A 485 20.99 6.64 -2.39
N LEU A 486 22.01 6.36 -3.20
CA LEU A 486 23.23 5.70 -2.77
C LEU A 486 24.12 6.61 -1.93
N GLU A 487 24.23 7.89 -2.27
CA GLU A 487 24.95 8.87 -1.45
C GLU A 487 24.36 8.95 -0.04
N GLU A 488 23.03 9.07 0.09
CA GLU A 488 22.37 9.12 1.39
C GLU A 488 22.52 7.80 2.17
N SER A 489 22.51 6.66 1.47
CA SER A 489 22.63 5.32 2.09
C SER A 489 24.05 5.03 2.55
N TYR A 490 25.05 5.30 1.71
CA TYR A 490 26.46 5.02 1.96
C TYR A 490 27.05 5.96 3.01
N GLU A 491 26.62 7.22 3.08
CA GLU A 491 27.03 8.16 4.14
C GLU A 491 26.64 7.67 5.55
N LYS A 492 25.53 6.92 5.65
CA LYS A 492 25.01 6.38 6.93
C LYS A 492 25.49 4.97 7.24
N SER A 493 26.18 4.31 6.31
CA SER A 493 26.57 2.90 6.39
C SER A 493 28.06 2.76 6.67
N SER A 494 28.47 1.66 7.31
CA SER A 494 29.90 1.36 7.44
C SER A 494 30.48 0.91 6.10
N PRO A 495 31.78 1.13 5.82
CA PRO A 495 32.41 0.67 4.59
C PRO A 495 32.23 -0.83 4.33
N LEU A 496 32.25 -1.65 5.38
CA LEU A 496 32.05 -3.09 5.27
C LEU A 496 30.66 -3.45 4.74
N ILE A 497 29.60 -2.78 5.20
CA ILE A 497 28.22 -3.00 4.73
C ILE A 497 28.10 -2.61 3.25
N VAL A 498 28.71 -1.49 2.87
CA VAL A 498 28.75 -1.03 1.48
C VAL A 498 29.47 -2.05 0.59
N TYR A 499 30.59 -2.61 1.07
CA TYR A 499 31.35 -3.63 0.33
C TYR A 499 30.59 -4.94 0.17
N GLU A 500 29.91 -5.40 1.22
CA GLU A 500 29.04 -6.59 1.17
C GLU A 500 27.90 -6.41 0.17
N GLU A 501 27.29 -5.22 0.15
CA GLU A 501 26.24 -4.87 -0.80
C GLU A 501 26.76 -4.85 -2.24
N LEU A 502 27.90 -4.21 -2.50
CA LEU A 502 28.53 -4.16 -3.83
C LEU A 502 28.92 -5.54 -4.34
N VAL A 503 29.53 -6.37 -3.49
CA VAL A 503 29.85 -7.78 -3.78
C VAL A 503 28.60 -8.56 -4.16
N HIS A 504 27.53 -8.40 -3.38
CA HIS A 504 26.26 -9.06 -3.66
C HIS A 504 25.68 -8.62 -5.01
N LYS A 505 25.76 -7.32 -5.34
CA LYS A 505 25.30 -6.77 -6.62
C LYS A 505 26.14 -7.23 -7.81
N LEU A 506 27.46 -7.30 -7.67
CA LEU A 506 28.36 -7.86 -8.69
C LEU A 506 28.05 -9.34 -8.95
N GLU A 507 27.86 -10.14 -7.89
CA GLU A 507 27.48 -11.55 -8.02
C GLU A 507 26.12 -11.70 -8.70
N GLN A 508 25.15 -10.86 -8.32
CA GLN A 508 23.84 -10.81 -8.93
C GLN A 508 23.94 -10.48 -10.43
N LEU A 509 24.72 -9.47 -10.81
CA LEU A 509 24.93 -9.08 -12.20
C LEU A 509 25.62 -10.19 -13.00
N ARG A 510 26.69 -10.78 -12.46
CA ARG A 510 27.44 -11.90 -13.06
C ARG A 510 26.54 -13.07 -13.39
N ARG A 511 25.69 -13.49 -12.44
CA ARG A 511 24.73 -14.59 -12.66
C ARG A 511 23.72 -14.26 -13.76
N LEU A 512 23.14 -13.05 -13.71
CA LEU A 512 22.13 -12.64 -14.67
C LEU A 512 22.68 -12.58 -16.09
N TYR A 513 23.91 -12.09 -16.27
CA TYR A 513 24.55 -12.01 -17.59
C TYR A 513 24.99 -13.39 -18.12
N LEU A 514 25.54 -14.25 -17.26
CA LEU A 514 25.87 -15.63 -17.63
C LEU A 514 24.63 -16.44 -18.01
N ASP A 515 23.53 -16.28 -17.27
CA ASP A 515 22.27 -16.98 -17.55
C ASP A 515 21.64 -16.50 -18.87
N GLU A 516 21.73 -15.21 -19.18
CA GLU A 516 21.29 -14.66 -20.47
C GLU A 516 22.12 -15.16 -21.64
N GLN A 517 23.46 -15.16 -21.54
CA GLN A 517 24.33 -15.70 -22.59
C GLN A 517 24.11 -17.20 -22.79
N LEU A 518 23.96 -17.97 -21.72
CA LEU A 518 23.64 -19.39 -21.79
C LEU A 518 22.28 -19.64 -22.44
N ALA A 519 21.29 -18.80 -22.15
CA ALA A 519 19.98 -18.88 -22.79
C ALA A 519 20.07 -18.61 -24.28
N LEU A 520 20.82 -17.57 -24.70
CA LEU A 520 21.02 -17.23 -26.10
C LEU A 520 21.71 -18.36 -26.87
N LEU A 521 22.81 -18.90 -26.34
CA LEU A 521 23.53 -20.02 -26.97
C LEU A 521 22.68 -21.29 -27.03
N ARG A 522 21.87 -21.57 -26.01
CA ARG A 522 20.92 -22.71 -26.02
C ARG A 522 19.80 -22.51 -27.05
N SER A 523 19.33 -21.27 -27.24
CA SER A 523 18.36 -20.94 -28.30
C SER A 523 18.96 -21.19 -29.67
N GLN A 524 20.19 -20.73 -29.92
CA GLN A 524 20.91 -20.97 -31.17
C GLN A 524 21.06 -22.46 -31.50
N LEU A 525 21.36 -23.30 -30.50
CA LEU A 525 21.44 -24.75 -30.67
C LEU A 525 20.08 -25.39 -30.99
N THR A 526 19.00 -24.82 -30.46
CA THR A 526 17.62 -25.31 -30.65
C THR A 526 17.09 -24.90 -32.03
N GLU A 527 17.43 -23.69 -32.49
CA GLU A 527 17.02 -23.14 -33.78
C GLU A 527 17.85 -23.69 -34.96
N ASN A 528 19.14 -23.99 -34.74
CA ASN A 528 20.01 -24.58 -35.74
C ASN A 528 20.93 -25.65 -35.13
N PRO A 529 20.54 -26.93 -35.16
CA PRO A 529 21.33 -28.01 -34.58
C PRO A 529 22.71 -28.23 -35.22
N GLU A 530 22.96 -27.72 -36.45
CA GLU A 530 24.22 -27.92 -37.17
C GLU A 530 25.39 -27.09 -36.60
N VAL A 531 25.12 -26.02 -35.84
CA VAL A 531 26.16 -25.20 -35.16
C VAL A 531 26.61 -25.79 -33.80
N SER A 532 26.19 -27.02 -33.47
CA SER A 532 26.50 -27.69 -32.21
C SER A 532 28.00 -27.79 -31.90
N SER A 533 28.84 -28.04 -32.91
CA SER A 533 30.29 -28.13 -32.75
C SER A 533 30.95 -26.80 -32.32
N GLU A 534 30.32 -25.65 -32.61
CA GLU A 534 30.82 -24.32 -32.25
C GLU A 534 30.22 -23.80 -30.94
N VAL A 535 28.94 -24.10 -30.68
CA VAL A 535 28.16 -23.56 -29.56
C VAL A 535 28.38 -24.32 -28.25
N LEU A 536 28.54 -25.65 -28.32
CA LEU A 536 28.67 -26.51 -27.14
C LEU A 536 29.92 -26.20 -26.28
N PRO A 537 31.11 -25.92 -26.87
CA PRO A 537 32.28 -25.48 -26.10
C PRO A 537 32.05 -24.17 -25.35
N LYS A 538 31.37 -23.19 -25.97
CA LYS A 538 31.04 -21.89 -25.36
C LYS A 538 30.08 -22.06 -24.17
N ILE A 539 29.08 -22.95 -24.30
CA ILE A 539 28.18 -23.30 -23.19
C ILE A 539 28.95 -23.91 -22.01
N LEU A 540 29.87 -24.85 -22.28
CA LEU A 540 30.69 -25.47 -21.24
C LEU A 540 31.61 -24.46 -20.54
N GLU A 541 32.16 -23.50 -21.27
CA GLU A 541 32.97 -22.43 -20.69
C GLU A 541 32.14 -21.52 -19.76
N LEU A 542 30.96 -21.08 -20.19
CA LEU A 542 30.07 -20.28 -19.35
C LEU A 542 29.57 -21.04 -18.13
N GLN A 543 29.34 -22.35 -18.24
CA GLN A 543 29.01 -23.21 -17.10
C GLN A 543 30.15 -23.31 -16.10
N LYS A 544 31.41 -23.36 -16.55
CA LYS A 544 32.58 -23.27 -15.65
C LYS A 544 32.65 -21.91 -14.96
N LYS A 545 32.40 -20.81 -15.69
CA LYS A 545 32.34 -19.46 -15.09
C LYS A 545 31.26 -19.34 -14.02
N LYS A 546 30.13 -20.05 -14.16
CA LYS A 546 29.06 -20.11 -13.14
C LYS A 546 29.45 -20.88 -11.88
N GLN A 547 30.50 -21.70 -11.93
CA GLN A 547 31.03 -22.46 -10.79
C GLN A 547 32.19 -21.74 -10.09
N LEU A 548 32.57 -20.54 -10.54
CA LEU A 548 33.56 -19.72 -9.83
C LEU A 548 33.05 -19.38 -8.43
N PRO A 549 33.95 -19.24 -7.44
CA PRO A 549 33.56 -18.82 -6.11
C PRO A 549 32.82 -17.47 -6.17
N PRO A 550 31.85 -17.24 -5.27
CA PRO A 550 31.17 -15.95 -5.19
C PRO A 550 32.19 -14.87 -4.87
N TYR A 551 31.90 -13.64 -5.31
CA TYR A 551 32.63 -12.49 -4.84
C TYR A 551 32.59 -12.43 -3.30
N THR A 552 33.71 -12.07 -2.68
CA THR A 552 33.81 -11.76 -1.26
C THR A 552 34.28 -10.33 -1.11
N VAL A 553 34.12 -9.75 0.08
CA VAL A 553 34.62 -8.39 0.37
C VAL A 553 36.14 -8.25 0.16
N ASP A 554 36.87 -9.37 0.06
CA ASP A 554 38.31 -9.39 -0.18
C ASP A 554 38.71 -8.82 -1.55
N ILE A 555 37.78 -8.72 -2.50
CA ILE A 555 38.04 -8.03 -3.77
C ILE A 555 38.32 -6.54 -3.56
N PHE A 556 37.84 -5.97 -2.45
CA PHE A 556 38.09 -4.60 -2.02
C PHE A 556 39.20 -4.52 -0.94
N SER A 557 39.66 -5.65 -0.39
CA SER A 557 40.61 -5.68 0.74
C SER A 557 42.09 -5.61 0.34
N LYS A 558 42.40 -5.49 -0.95
CA LYS A 558 43.76 -5.20 -1.45
C LYS A 558 44.03 -3.70 -1.65
N LEU A 559 43.12 -2.84 -1.17
CA LEU A 559 43.18 -1.38 -1.27
C LEU A 559 43.74 -0.74 0.00
#